data_AF-A0A6P7FEA2-F1
#
_entry.id   AF-A0A6P7FEA2-F1
#
_cell.length_a   1.000
_cell.length_b   1.000
_cell.length_c   1.000
_cell.angle_alpha   90.00
_cell.angle_beta   90.00
_cell.angle_gamma   90.00
#
_symmetry.space_group_name_H-M   'P 1'
#
loop_
_entity.id
_entity.type
_entity.pdbx_description
1 polymer ?
#
loop_
_entity_poly.entity_id
_entity_poly.type
_entity_poly.pdbx_seq_one_letter_code
_entity_poly.pdbx_strand_id
1 'polypeptide(L)'
;MLNFEKINVFIRIGDSLHTSAILYLLCSIIKEKSYAGISAKTQFLYAAVFITRYLDSFMVFRSYYNTLVEVTLVLVSVCTFLLSFKMRSTYERKYDFFWSEVLVAGALILAMFVNNSLEAIEVSFFFK
;
A
#
# COMPACT_ATOMS: atom_id res chain seq x y z
N MET A 1 0.03 -29.42 -19.94
CA MET A 1 0.93 -28.44 -20.59
C MET A 1 0.38 -27.06 -20.23
N LEU A 2 0.96 -26.47 -19.19
CA LEU A 2 0.45 -25.27 -18.51
C LEU A 2 0.56 -24.06 -19.45
N ASN A 3 -0.56 -23.40 -19.69
CA ASN A 3 -0.64 -22.08 -20.34
C ASN A 3 -0.03 -21.01 -19.41
N PHE A 4 1.28 -21.08 -19.20
CA PHE A 4 2.04 -19.89 -18.83
C PHE A 4 2.13 -19.02 -20.10
N GLU A 5 1.87 -17.73 -19.93
CA GLU A 5 2.14 -16.67 -20.92
C GLU A 5 1.00 -16.29 -21.91
N LYS A 6 -0.22 -16.08 -21.41
CA LYS A 6 -0.87 -14.81 -21.77
C LYS A 6 -0.37 -13.78 -20.77
N ILE A 7 0.71 -13.09 -21.11
CA ILE A 7 1.04 -11.83 -20.46
C ILE A 7 -0.20 -10.95 -20.63
N ASN A 8 -0.97 -10.77 -19.56
CA ASN A 8 -2.05 -9.82 -19.54
C ASN A 8 -1.40 -8.42 -19.53
N VAL A 9 -1.05 -7.93 -20.72
CA VAL A 9 -0.35 -6.66 -20.94
C VAL A 9 -1.06 -5.53 -20.18
N PHE A 10 -2.39 -5.55 -20.16
CA PHE A 10 -3.21 -4.62 -19.38
C PHE A 10 -2.89 -4.63 -17.87
N ILE A 11 -2.72 -5.81 -17.27
CA ILE A 11 -2.39 -5.94 -15.83
C ILE A 11 -1.01 -5.34 -15.58
N ARG A 12 -0.03 -5.69 -16.41
CA ARG A 12 1.36 -5.22 -16.23
C ARG A 12 1.51 -3.72 -16.43
N ILE A 13 0.77 -3.15 -17.39
CA ILE A 13 0.71 -1.70 -17.58
C ILE A 13 0.01 -1.04 -16.39
N GLY A 14 -1.09 -1.60 -15.89
CA GLY A 14 -1.77 -1.12 -14.69
C GLY A 14 -0.86 -1.07 -13.47
N ASP A 15 -0.12 -2.15 -13.21
CA ASP A 15 0.84 -2.22 -12.09
C ASP A 15 1.97 -1.19 -12.24
N SER A 16 2.46 -0.99 -13.47
CA SER A 16 3.49 0.01 -13.77
C SER A 16 2.99 1.44 -13.55
N LEU A 17 1.77 1.75 -14.02
CA LEU A 17 1.15 3.07 -13.84
C LEU A 17 0.88 3.35 -12.35
N HIS A 18 0.38 2.37 -11.61
CA HIS A 18 0.16 2.50 -10.18
C HIS A 18 1.46 2.79 -9.42
N THR A 19 2.52 2.04 -9.75
CA THR A 19 3.85 2.24 -9.17
C THR A 19 4.41 3.62 -9.50
N SER A 20 4.24 4.09 -10.74
CA SER A 20 4.68 5.43 -11.13
C SER A 20 3.93 6.55 -10.38
N ALA A 21 2.65 6.37 -10.09
CA ALA A 21 1.85 7.37 -9.38
C ALA A 21 2.32 7.51 -7.91
N ILE A 22 2.60 6.39 -7.26
CA ILE A 22 3.10 6.38 -5.87
C ILE A 22 4.51 6.96 -5.80
N LEU A 23 5.37 6.63 -6.77
CA LEU A 23 6.71 7.23 -6.85
C LEU A 23 6.65 8.73 -7.12
N TYR A 24 5.76 9.17 -8.01
CA TYR A 24 5.53 10.58 -8.30
C TYR A 24 5.12 11.35 -7.04
N LEU A 25 4.21 10.79 -6.23
CA LEU A 25 3.79 11.40 -4.97
C LEU A 25 4.98 11.63 -4.02
N LEU A 26 5.81 10.60 -3.80
CA LEU A 26 7.01 10.73 -2.96
C LEU A 26 7.97 11.80 -3.50
N CYS A 27 8.24 11.78 -4.81
CA CYS A 27 9.11 12.76 -5.46
C CYS A 27 8.57 14.19 -5.32
N SER A 28 7.26 14.38 -5.45
CA SER A 28 6.62 15.70 -5.27
C SER A 28 6.82 16.23 -3.86
N ILE A 29 6.61 15.41 -2.83
CA ILE A 29 6.81 15.80 -1.42
C ILE A 29 8.27 16.21 -1.16
N ILE A 30 9.22 15.42 -1.66
CA ILE A 30 10.65 15.70 -1.47
C ILE A 30 11.06 16.99 -2.20
N LYS A 31 10.54 17.21 -3.42
CA LYS A 31 10.87 18.37 -4.25
C LYS A 31 10.31 19.66 -3.67
N GLU A 32 9.03 19.66 -3.29
CA GLU A 32 8.36 20.83 -2.70
C GLU A 32 8.75 21.05 -1.22
N LYS A 33 9.37 20.06 -0.58
CA LYS A 33 9.73 20.05 0.85
C LYS A 33 8.53 20.37 1.75
N SER A 34 7.33 20.02 1.30
CA SER A 34 6.07 20.32 1.96
C SER A 34 5.16 19.10 1.94
N TYR A 35 4.42 18.92 3.04
CA TYR A 35 3.40 17.88 3.20
C TYR A 35 1.97 18.48 3.19
N ALA A 36 1.82 19.72 2.71
CA ALA A 36 0.53 20.39 2.63
C ALA A 36 -0.41 19.67 1.65
N GLY A 37 -1.70 19.56 2.00
CA GLY A 37 -2.71 18.90 1.17
C GLY A 37 -2.65 17.36 1.12
N ILE A 38 -1.76 16.72 1.88
CA ILE A 38 -1.64 15.25 1.94
C ILE A 38 -2.08 14.74 3.31
N SER A 39 -3.04 13.81 3.33
CA SER A 39 -3.51 13.18 4.57
C SER A 39 -2.50 12.13 5.05
N ALA A 40 -2.00 12.29 6.27
CA ALA A 40 -1.10 11.31 6.88
C ALA A 40 -1.83 10.00 7.21
N LYS A 41 -3.13 10.08 7.53
CA LYS A 41 -3.98 8.91 7.80
C LYS A 41 -4.14 8.03 6.57
N THR A 42 -4.34 8.62 5.38
CA THR A 42 -4.43 7.84 4.14
C THR A 42 -3.09 7.22 3.76
N GLN A 43 -1.97 7.92 3.98
CA GLN A 43 -0.65 7.33 3.76
C GLN A 43 -0.34 6.18 4.72
N PHE A 44 -0.81 6.26 5.97
CA PHE A 44 -0.78 5.14 6.92
C PHE A 44 -1.59 3.94 6.40
N LEU A 45 -2.81 4.17 5.94
CA LEU A 45 -3.69 3.14 5.39
C LEU A 45 -3.07 2.46 4.15
N TYR A 46 -2.49 3.23 3.23
CA TYR A 46 -1.76 2.69 2.09
C TYR A 46 -0.60 1.80 2.52
N ALA A 47 0.21 2.25 3.48
CA ALA A 47 1.32 1.45 4.00
C ALA A 47 0.82 0.14 4.63
N ALA A 48 -0.24 0.19 5.44
CA ALA A 48 -0.84 -1.00 6.05
C ALA A 48 -1.33 -2.00 5.01
N VAL A 49 -2.08 -1.55 4.01
CA VAL A 49 -2.60 -2.39 2.91
C VAL A 49 -1.48 -3.03 2.09
N PHE A 50 -0.43 -2.27 1.74
CA PHE A 50 0.70 -2.83 1.00
C PHE A 50 1.47 -3.86 1.82
N ILE A 51 1.68 -3.60 3.12
CA ILE A 51 2.35 -4.57 3.99
C ILE A 51 1.52 -5.86 4.06
N THR A 52 0.23 -5.80 4.37
CA THR A 52 -0.61 -7.00 4.49
C THR A 52 -0.78 -7.74 3.17
N ARG A 53 -0.82 -7.01 2.04
CA ARG A 53 -0.88 -7.59 0.70
C ARG A 53 0.36 -8.40 0.33
N TYR A 54 1.55 -7.91 0.67
CA TYR A 54 2.80 -8.49 0.21
C TYR A 54 3.46 -9.42 1.26
N LEU A 55 2.87 -9.60 2.44
CA LEU A 55 3.29 -10.63 3.40
C LEU A 55 3.36 -12.03 2.76
N ASP A 56 2.41 -12.37 1.90
CA ASP A 56 2.37 -13.65 1.16
C ASP A 56 3.52 -13.77 0.13
N SER A 57 3.91 -12.66 -0.50
CA SER A 57 4.97 -12.66 -1.52
C SER A 57 6.35 -12.99 -0.94
N PHE A 58 6.58 -12.70 0.35
CA PHE A 58 7.80 -13.11 1.05
C PHE A 58 7.86 -14.63 1.29
N MET A 59 6.71 -15.30 1.37
CA MET A 59 6.63 -16.76 1.56
C MET A 59 6.73 -17.51 0.22
N VAL A 60 6.20 -16.92 -0.86
CA VAL A 60 6.14 -17.55 -2.19
C VAL A 60 6.80 -16.67 -3.24
N PHE A 61 8.08 -16.94 -3.52
CA PHE A 61 8.80 -16.25 -4.58
C PHE A 61 8.26 -16.64 -5.97
N ARG A 62 7.65 -15.67 -6.67
CA ARG A 62 7.08 -15.87 -8.00
C ARG A 62 8.04 -15.49 -9.12
N SER A 63 8.62 -14.29 -9.06
CA SER A 63 9.55 -13.76 -10.05
C SER A 63 10.28 -12.53 -9.51
N TYR A 64 11.52 -12.33 -9.94
CA TYR A 64 12.33 -11.16 -9.57
C TYR A 64 11.64 -9.83 -9.90
N TYR A 65 10.98 -9.72 -11.07
CA TYR A 65 10.31 -8.48 -11.46
C TYR A 65 9.17 -8.11 -10.50
N ASN A 66 8.31 -9.08 -10.17
CA ASN A 66 7.21 -8.89 -9.24
C ASN A 66 7.72 -8.51 -7.85
N THR A 67 8.65 -9.27 -7.30
CA THR A 67 9.19 -8.99 -5.96
C THR A 67 9.84 -7.60 -5.89
N LEU A 68 10.57 -7.16 -6.92
CA LEU A 68 11.17 -5.82 -6.94
C LEU A 68 10.12 -4.69 -6.94
N VAL A 69 9.08 -4.81 -7.77
CA VAL A 69 7.99 -3.81 -7.81
C VAL A 69 7.26 -3.74 -6.48
N GLU A 70 6.94 -4.89 -5.90
CA GLU A 70 6.23 -5.01 -4.63
C GLU A 70 7.04 -4.44 -3.46
N VAL A 71 8.33 -4.77 -3.36
CA VAL A 71 9.23 -4.20 -2.33
C VAL A 71 9.37 -2.69 -2.50
N THR A 72 9.50 -2.21 -3.74
CA THR A 72 9.59 -0.77 -4.02
C THR A 72 8.33 -0.05 -3.56
N LEU A 73 7.15 -0.60 -3.83
CA LEU A 73 5.87 -0.04 -3.40
C LEU A 73 5.76 0.08 -1.87
N VAL A 74 6.11 -0.99 -1.14
CA VAL A 74 6.10 -0.98 0.33
C VAL A 74 7.06 0.08 0.86
N LEU A 75 8.30 0.12 0.36
CA LEU A 75 9.31 1.08 0.81
C LEU A 75 8.88 2.52 0.53
N VAL A 76 8.36 2.83 -0.67
CA VAL A 76 7.91 4.17 -1.03
C VAL A 76 6.72 4.60 -0.18
N SER A 77 5.75 3.71 0.05
CA SER A 77 4.58 4.02 0.89
C SER A 77 4.97 4.28 2.35
N VAL A 78 5.86 3.45 2.92
CA VAL A 78 6.37 3.64 4.28
C VAL A 78 7.19 4.93 4.37
N CYS A 79 8.06 5.22 3.40
CA CYS A 79 8.82 6.47 3.35
C CYS A 79 7.90 7.70 3.29
N THR A 80 6.84 7.63 2.49
CA THR A 80 5.84 8.71 2.37
C THR A 80 5.08 8.95 3.67
N PHE A 81 4.77 7.87 4.41
CA PHE A 81 4.20 7.99 5.75
C PHE A 81 5.21 8.57 6.75
N LEU A 82 6.47 8.13 6.74
CA LEU A 82 7.50 8.65 7.64
C LEU A 82 7.81 10.14 7.40
N LEU A 83 7.68 10.60 6.15
CA LEU A 83 7.81 12.01 5.81
C LEU A 83 6.76 12.89 6.50
N SER A 84 5.57 12.35 6.82
CA SER A 84 4.55 13.09 7.58
C SER A 84 5.05 13.50 8.97
N PHE A 85 5.86 12.67 9.64
CA PHE A 85 6.46 12.99 10.93
C PHE A 85 7.62 13.98 10.79
N LYS A 86 8.44 13.81 9.75
CA LYS A 86 9.58 14.70 9.49
C LYS A 86 9.14 16.10 9.10
N MET A 87 8.06 16.23 8.32
CA MET A 87 7.49 17.49 7.82
C MET A 87 6.23 17.90 8.58
N ARG A 88 6.17 17.59 9.89
CA ARG A 88 5.00 17.89 10.73
C ARG A 88 4.61 19.38 10.76
N SER A 89 5.56 20.29 10.50
CA SER A 89 5.32 21.73 10.46
C SER A 89 4.38 22.16 9.32
N THR A 90 4.47 21.50 8.15
CA THR A 90 3.63 21.80 6.97
C THR A 90 2.40 20.90 6.88
N TYR A 91 2.27 19.92 7.77
CA TYR A 91 1.13 19.01 7.81
C TYR A 91 -0.10 19.67 8.46
N GLU A 92 -1.17 19.78 7.68
CA GLU A 92 -2.41 20.44 8.11
C GLU A 92 -3.34 19.48 8.87
N ARG A 93 -2.94 19.07 10.08
CA ARG A 93 -3.71 18.14 10.92
C ARG A 93 -5.17 18.57 11.13
N LYS A 94 -5.44 19.88 11.11
CA LYS A 94 -6.79 20.44 11.28
C LYS A 94 -7.73 19.99 10.17
N TYR A 95 -7.27 19.68 8.97
CA TYR A 95 -8.13 19.23 7.87
C TYR A 95 -8.25 17.70 7.76
N ASP A 96 -7.51 16.95 8.58
CA ASP A 96 -7.45 15.48 8.54
C ASP A 96 -8.43 14.80 9.53
N PHE A 97 -9.73 15.05 9.33
CA PHE A 97 -10.82 14.54 10.20
C PHE A 97 -11.23 13.08 9.95
N PHE A 98 -10.50 12.36 9.10
CA PHE A 98 -10.88 11.01 8.70
C PHE A 98 -10.84 9.99 9.85
N TRP A 99 -11.86 9.16 9.99
CA TRP A 99 -11.94 8.11 11.00
C TRP A 99 -11.32 6.80 10.50
N SER A 100 -10.00 6.83 10.33
CA SER A 100 -9.20 5.68 9.89
C SER A 100 -9.41 4.43 10.77
N GLU A 101 -9.63 4.63 12.06
CA GLU A 101 -9.77 3.59 13.08
C GLU A 101 -11.04 2.77 12.85
N VAL A 102 -12.16 3.43 12.53
CA VAL A 102 -13.44 2.77 12.23
C VAL A 102 -13.32 1.94 10.96
N LEU A 103 -12.60 2.45 9.95
CA LEU A 103 -12.36 1.76 8.70
C LEU A 103 -11.49 0.53 8.86
N VAL A 104 -10.37 0.64 9.57
CA VAL A 104 -9.48 -0.50 9.84
C VAL A 104 -10.20 -1.55 10.67
N ALA A 105 -10.94 -1.15 11.71
CA ALA A 105 -11.71 -2.07 12.53
C ALA A 105 -12.81 -2.77 11.72
N GLY A 106 -13.57 -2.03 10.90
CA GLY A 106 -14.60 -2.60 10.03
C GLY A 106 -14.02 -3.59 9.00
N ALA A 107 -12.90 -3.22 8.36
CA ALA A 107 -12.22 -4.09 7.40
C ALA A 107 -11.69 -5.37 8.08
N LEU A 108 -11.11 -5.26 9.28
CA LEU A 108 -10.61 -6.41 10.02
C LEU A 108 -11.73 -7.36 10.46
N ILE A 109 -12.85 -6.81 10.93
CA ILE A 109 -14.04 -7.62 11.26
C ILE A 109 -14.50 -8.38 10.01
N LEU A 110 -14.70 -7.68 8.90
CA LEU A 110 -15.14 -8.32 7.64
C LEU A 110 -14.14 -9.39 7.17
N ALA A 111 -12.83 -9.12 7.25
CA ALA A 111 -11.80 -10.08 6.88
C ALA A 111 -11.84 -11.36 7.74
N MET A 112 -12.20 -11.26 9.01
CA MET A 112 -12.39 -12.44 9.88
C MET A 112 -13.66 -13.23 9.56
N PHE A 113 -14.70 -12.59 9.04
CA PHE A 113 -15.97 -13.25 8.70
C PHE A 113 -15.99 -13.86 7.28
N VAL A 114 -15.22 -13.31 6.34
CA VAL A 114 -15.22 -13.68 4.91
C VAL A 114 -13.98 -14.51 4.52
N ASN A 115 -13.18 -14.94 5.49
CA ASN A 115 -12.01 -15.79 5.22
C ASN A 115 -12.40 -17.24 4.87
N ASN A 116 -11.50 -17.95 4.18
CA ASN A 116 -11.66 -19.38 3.95
C ASN A 116 -11.11 -20.20 5.13
N SER A 117 -10.07 -19.69 5.80
CA SER A 117 -9.52 -20.22 7.05
C SER A 117 -9.05 -19.10 7.99
N LEU A 118 -8.96 -19.40 9.29
CA LEU A 118 -8.50 -18.46 10.34
C LEU A 118 -6.97 -18.31 10.40
N GLU A 119 -6.26 -18.70 9.35
CA GLU A 119 -4.82 -18.48 9.25
C GLU A 119 -4.51 -16.99 9.04
N ALA A 120 -3.46 -16.50 9.70
CA ALA A 120 -3.10 -15.08 9.68
C ALA A 120 -2.81 -14.53 8.27
N ILE A 121 -2.27 -15.37 7.39
CA ILE A 121 -1.97 -15.03 5.99
C ILE A 121 -3.27 -14.85 5.20
N GLU A 122 -4.24 -15.74 5.39
CA GLU A 122 -5.55 -15.63 4.75
C GLU A 122 -6.34 -14.42 5.24
N VAL A 123 -6.37 -14.19 6.55
CA VAL A 123 -7.02 -12.99 7.10
C VAL A 123 -6.38 -11.72 6.54
N SER A 124 -5.04 -11.69 6.41
CA SER A 124 -4.32 -10.58 5.78
C SER A 124 -4.65 -10.42 4.30
N PHE A 125 -4.93 -11.52 3.60
CA PHE A 125 -5.35 -11.51 2.21
C PHE A 125 -6.74 -10.90 2.01
N PHE A 126 -7.69 -11.15 2.92
CA PHE A 126 -9.03 -10.55 2.86
C PHE A 126 -9.10 -9.14 3.43
N PHE A 127 -8.12 -8.76 4.25
CA PHE A 127 -8.04 -7.41 4.82
C PHE A 127 -7.54 -6.33 3.84
N LYS A 128 -6.67 -6.68 2.89
CA LYS A 128 -6.07 -5.75 1.92
C LYS A 128 -7.09 -5.20 0.91
#